data_AF-A0A7C1YXQ9-F1
#
_entry.id   AF-A0A7C1YXQ9-F1
#
_cell.length_a   1.000
_cell.length_b   1.000
_cell.length_c   1.000
_cell.angle_alpha   90.00
_cell.angle_beta   90.00
_cell.angle_gamma   90.00
#
_symmetry.space_group_name_H-M   'P 1'
#
loop_
_entity.id
_entity.type
_entity.pdbx_description
1 polymer ?
#
loop_
_entity_poly.entity_id
_entity_poly.type
_entity_poly.pdbx_seq_one_letter_code
_entity_poly.pdbx_strand_id
1 'polypeptide(L)'
;MSDAATRTGADGRIRCSWAGESPDYVAYHDLEWGRPVTDDHRLFEKICLEGFQSGLSWLTILRKRENFRAAFAGFDPAVVAAFDHDDVERLVNDAGIIRHRGKITAAINNASRALETIEEFGSLAAYFWSWEPEPADPGVWTLPATTEESVALARDLKRRGWRFVGPTTAYAFMQAMGLVNDHHPQCHIRSE
;
A
#
# COMPACT_ATOMS: atom_id res chain seq x y z
N MET A 1 -16.74 -11.92 -21.24
CA MET A 1 -17.66 -11.96 -20.09
C MET A 1 -17.34 -10.73 -19.28
N SER A 2 -18.31 -9.84 -19.06
CA SER A 2 -18.11 -8.71 -18.13
C SER A 2 -17.92 -9.35 -16.77
N ASP A 3 -16.70 -9.32 -16.23
CA ASP A 3 -16.52 -9.54 -14.81
C ASP A 3 -17.31 -8.44 -14.11
N ALA A 4 -18.30 -8.84 -13.32
CA ALA A 4 -19.05 -7.89 -12.52
C ALA A 4 -18.06 -7.15 -11.60
N ALA A 5 -18.18 -5.82 -11.52
CA ALA A 5 -17.35 -4.99 -10.65
C ALA A 5 -17.62 -5.24 -9.16
N THR A 6 -18.73 -5.91 -8.86
CA THR A 6 -19.17 -6.29 -7.51
C THR A 6 -19.48 -7.77 -7.41
N ARG A 7 -19.55 -8.25 -6.17
CA ARG A 7 -19.98 -9.60 -5.82
C ARG A 7 -20.77 -9.60 -4.51
N THR A 8 -21.72 -10.52 -4.37
CA THR A 8 -22.42 -10.76 -3.10
C THR A 8 -21.72 -11.87 -2.33
N GLY A 9 -21.33 -11.57 -1.09
CA GLY A 9 -20.73 -12.55 -0.18
C GLY A 9 -21.77 -13.54 0.38
N ALA A 10 -21.29 -14.61 1.03
CA ALA A 10 -22.15 -15.58 1.71
C ALA A 10 -22.97 -14.98 2.87
N ASP A 11 -22.54 -13.82 3.37
CA ASP A 11 -23.22 -13.00 4.37
C ASP A 11 -24.28 -12.04 3.79
N GLY A 12 -24.53 -12.11 2.47
CA GLY A 12 -25.48 -11.26 1.76
C GLY A 12 -24.99 -9.84 1.46
N ARG A 13 -23.75 -9.48 1.85
CA ARG A 13 -23.20 -8.14 1.62
C ARG A 13 -22.57 -8.01 0.24
N ILE A 14 -22.83 -6.90 -0.44
CA ILE A 14 -22.23 -6.57 -1.74
C ILE A 14 -20.85 -5.96 -1.50
N ARG A 15 -19.80 -6.53 -2.10
CA ARG A 15 -18.41 -6.06 -2.03
C ARG A 15 -17.85 -5.79 -3.42
N CYS A 16 -16.70 -5.11 -3.48
CA CYS A 16 -15.90 -5.06 -4.69
C CYS A 16 -15.51 -6.49 -5.13
N SER A 17 -15.55 -6.79 -6.43
CA SER A 17 -15.34 -8.15 -6.92
C SER A 17 -13.97 -8.73 -6.57
N TRP A 18 -12.94 -7.87 -6.52
CA TRP A 18 -11.56 -8.25 -6.18
C TRP A 18 -11.39 -8.75 -4.74
N ALA A 19 -12.32 -8.45 -3.82
CA ALA A 19 -12.26 -8.91 -2.43
C ALA A 19 -12.29 -10.45 -2.32
N GLY A 20 -12.79 -11.14 -3.35
CA GLY A 20 -12.83 -12.59 -3.39
C GLY A 20 -13.76 -13.20 -2.33
N GLU A 21 -13.44 -14.42 -1.90
CA GLU A 21 -14.18 -15.17 -0.88
C GLU A 21 -13.34 -15.52 0.35
N SER A 22 -12.02 -15.38 0.23
CA SER A 22 -11.10 -15.77 1.28
C SER A 22 -11.31 -14.88 2.51
N PRO A 23 -11.51 -15.44 3.72
CA PRO A 23 -11.84 -14.63 4.90
C PRO A 23 -10.83 -13.53 5.23
N ASP A 24 -9.54 -13.80 5.02
CA ASP A 24 -8.45 -12.83 5.20
C ASP A 24 -8.55 -11.64 4.23
N TYR A 25 -8.89 -11.89 2.96
CA TYR A 25 -8.99 -10.82 1.96
C TYR A 25 -10.29 -10.02 2.09
N VAL A 26 -11.39 -10.69 2.47
CA VAL A 26 -12.67 -10.05 2.83
C VAL A 26 -12.48 -9.13 4.03
N ALA A 27 -11.78 -9.59 5.08
CA ALA A 27 -11.48 -8.77 6.25
C ALA A 27 -10.61 -7.56 5.88
N TYR A 28 -9.57 -7.74 5.06
CA TYR A 28 -8.76 -6.63 4.57
C TYR A 28 -9.57 -5.61 3.78
N HIS A 29 -10.46 -6.06 2.89
CA HIS A 29 -11.38 -5.18 2.15
C HIS A 29 -12.31 -4.40 3.10
N ASP A 30 -12.93 -5.08 4.06
CA ASP A 30 -13.96 -4.49 4.91
C ASP A 30 -13.38 -3.56 6.01
N LEU A 31 -12.19 -3.89 6.52
CA LEU A 31 -11.64 -3.28 7.73
C LEU A 31 -10.41 -2.40 7.48
N GLU A 32 -9.76 -2.50 6.32
CA GLU A 32 -8.49 -1.81 6.07
C GLU A 32 -8.50 -0.98 4.78
N TRP A 33 -8.86 -1.57 3.65
CA TRP A 33 -8.71 -0.92 2.33
C TRP A 33 -9.70 0.23 2.14
N GLY A 34 -9.20 1.38 1.69
CA GLY A 34 -10.01 2.59 1.46
C GLY A 34 -10.33 3.38 2.72
N ARG A 35 -9.91 2.92 3.92
CA ARG A 35 -10.11 3.66 5.16
C ARG A 35 -8.97 4.67 5.37
N PRO A 36 -9.27 5.95 5.70
CA PRO A 36 -8.25 6.96 5.92
C PRO A 36 -7.22 6.56 6.99
N VAL A 37 -5.93 6.64 6.65
CA VAL A 37 -4.82 6.38 7.58
C VAL A 37 -3.93 7.62 7.68
N THR A 38 -3.70 8.08 8.92
CA THR A 38 -2.79 9.22 9.23
C THR A 38 -1.64 8.82 10.14
N ASP A 39 -1.45 7.52 10.39
CA ASP A 39 -0.35 6.99 11.18
C ASP A 39 0.89 6.76 10.29
N ASP A 40 1.98 7.47 10.57
CA ASP A 40 3.20 7.44 9.76
C ASP A 40 3.81 6.05 9.65
N HIS A 41 3.74 5.28 10.72
CA HIS A 41 4.28 3.92 10.78
C HIS A 41 3.51 2.99 9.83
N ARG A 42 2.18 3.03 9.85
CA ARG A 42 1.32 2.32 8.91
C ARG A 42 1.49 2.78 7.47
N LEU A 43 1.64 4.08 7.23
CA LEU A 43 1.87 4.63 5.89
C LEU A 43 3.20 4.12 5.33
N PHE A 44 4.27 4.14 6.13
CA PHE A 44 5.57 3.62 5.74
C PHE A 44 5.56 2.10 5.49
N GLU A 45 4.96 1.31 6.39
CA GLU A 45 4.76 -0.13 6.18
C GLU A 45 4.08 -0.37 4.84
N LYS A 46 2.96 0.33 4.59
CA LYS A 46 2.12 0.08 3.43
C LYS A 46 2.84 0.38 2.12
N ILE A 47 3.49 1.54 1.98
CA ILE A 47 4.18 1.89 0.72
C ILE A 47 5.32 0.90 0.42
N CYS A 48 6.00 0.39 1.44
CA CYS A 48 7.00 -0.67 1.28
C CYS A 48 6.37 -1.99 0.79
N LEU A 49 5.26 -2.42 1.41
CA LEU A 49 4.55 -3.64 1.02
C LEU A 49 4.00 -3.57 -0.42
N GLU A 50 3.51 -2.42 -0.86
CA GLU A 50 3.12 -2.19 -2.26
C GLU A 50 4.32 -2.34 -3.21
N GLY A 51 5.51 -1.86 -2.82
CA GLY A 51 6.75 -2.10 -3.56
C GLY A 51 7.12 -3.58 -3.66
N PHE A 52 6.88 -4.36 -2.59
CA PHE A 52 7.09 -5.81 -2.59
C PHE A 52 6.13 -6.57 -3.52
N GLN A 53 4.94 -6.01 -3.77
CA GLN A 53 3.89 -6.66 -4.56
C GLN A 53 4.21 -6.79 -6.06
N SER A 54 5.15 -6.02 -6.62
CA SER A 54 5.46 -6.06 -8.06
C SER A 54 5.70 -7.49 -8.58
N GLY A 55 4.85 -7.97 -9.49
CA GLY A 55 4.90 -9.32 -10.06
C GLY A 55 4.17 -10.41 -9.25
N LEU A 56 3.43 -10.04 -8.20
CA LEU A 56 2.69 -10.95 -7.31
C LEU A 56 1.26 -10.44 -7.07
N SER A 57 0.40 -11.30 -6.54
CA SER A 57 -0.91 -10.89 -6.04
C SER A 57 -0.78 -10.19 -4.68
N TRP A 58 -1.64 -9.20 -4.40
CA TRP A 58 -1.68 -8.56 -3.08
C TRP A 58 -1.96 -9.57 -1.96
N LEU A 59 -2.81 -10.57 -2.20
CA LEU A 59 -3.09 -11.65 -1.23
C LEU A 59 -1.81 -12.40 -0.79
N THR A 60 -0.82 -12.52 -1.68
CA THR A 60 0.49 -13.11 -1.33
C THR A 60 1.24 -12.25 -0.32
N ILE A 61 1.20 -10.92 -0.48
CA ILE A 61 1.82 -9.97 0.45
C ILE A 61 1.05 -9.93 1.77
N LEU A 62 -0.29 -9.86 1.71
CA LEU A 62 -1.16 -9.84 2.87
C LEU A 62 -0.91 -11.04 3.80
N ARG A 63 -0.82 -12.25 3.24
CA ARG A 63 -0.54 -13.48 4.02
C ARG A 63 0.87 -13.55 4.58
N LYS A 64 1.81 -12.75 4.06
CA LYS A 64 3.18 -12.62 4.56
C LYS A 64 3.38 -11.39 5.44
N ARG A 65 2.35 -10.58 5.68
CA ARG A 65 2.46 -9.28 6.36
C ARG A 65 3.09 -9.37 7.75
N GLU A 66 2.67 -10.34 8.57
CA GLU A 66 3.26 -10.51 9.90
C GLU A 66 4.74 -10.95 9.84
N ASN A 67 5.10 -11.77 8.85
CA ASN A 67 6.51 -12.13 8.63
C ASN A 67 7.32 -10.90 8.20
N PHE A 68 6.77 -10.05 7.34
CA PHE A 68 7.40 -8.78 6.96
C PHE A 68 7.60 -7.87 8.17
N ARG A 69 6.58 -7.71 9.02
CA ARG A 69 6.69 -6.94 10.26
C ARG A 69 7.80 -7.50 11.15
N ALA A 70 7.82 -8.80 11.39
CA ALA A 70 8.89 -9.42 12.19
C ALA A 70 10.28 -9.19 11.57
N ALA A 71 10.40 -9.37 10.25
CA ALA A 71 11.66 -9.27 9.52
C ALA A 71 12.21 -7.84 9.48
N PHE A 72 11.33 -6.84 9.37
CA PHE A 72 11.65 -5.41 9.27
C PHE A 72 11.39 -4.65 10.59
N ALA A 73 11.50 -5.31 11.75
CA ALA A 73 11.39 -4.68 13.08
C ALA A 73 10.12 -3.81 13.23
N GLY A 74 8.98 -4.37 12.83
CA GLY A 74 7.69 -3.71 12.81
C GLY A 74 7.54 -2.66 11.72
N PHE A 75 8.52 -2.44 10.83
CA PHE A 75 8.62 -1.26 9.96
C PHE A 75 8.81 0.06 10.72
N ASP A 76 9.50 0.06 11.86
CA ASP A 76 9.99 1.32 12.43
C ASP A 76 11.01 1.95 11.46
N PRO A 77 10.77 3.16 10.89
CA PRO A 77 11.68 3.75 9.92
C PRO A 77 13.08 4.01 10.46
N ALA A 78 13.23 4.36 11.75
CA ALA A 78 14.53 4.60 12.36
C ALA A 78 15.33 3.32 12.52
N VAL A 79 14.67 2.23 12.93
CA VAL A 79 15.31 0.92 13.07
C VAL A 79 15.68 0.33 11.70
N VAL A 80 14.74 0.36 10.75
CA VAL A 80 14.97 -0.21 9.41
C VAL A 80 16.02 0.57 8.63
N ALA A 81 16.11 1.90 8.81
CA ALA A 81 17.16 2.71 8.18
C ALA A 81 18.57 2.37 8.67
N ALA A 82 18.69 1.77 9.87
CA ALA A 82 19.95 1.35 10.45
C ALA A 82 20.39 -0.07 10.02
N PHE A 83 19.55 -0.80 9.28
CA PHE A 83 19.90 -2.13 8.79
C PHE A 83 21.12 -2.08 7.86
N ASP A 84 22.03 -3.02 8.04
CA ASP A 84 23.29 -3.09 7.31
C ASP A 84 23.34 -4.23 6.30
N HIS A 85 24.55 -4.57 5.83
CA HIS A 85 24.76 -5.66 4.89
C HIS A 85 24.33 -7.02 5.46
N ASP A 86 24.59 -7.28 6.74
CA ASP A 86 24.31 -8.57 7.36
C ASP A 86 22.80 -8.73 7.58
N ASP A 87 22.08 -7.64 7.86
CA ASP A 87 20.62 -7.62 7.84
C ASP A 87 20.07 -7.95 6.45
N VAL A 88 20.65 -7.39 5.39
CA VAL A 88 20.25 -7.75 4.03
C VAL A 88 20.44 -9.25 3.80
N GLU A 89 21.62 -9.81 4.10
CA GLU A 89 21.89 -11.25 3.93
C GLU A 89 20.91 -12.12 4.73
N ARG A 90 20.63 -11.75 5.97
CA ARG A 90 19.62 -12.41 6.81
C ARG A 90 18.25 -12.40 6.11
N LEU A 91 17.81 -11.26 5.61
CA LEU A 91 16.51 -11.08 4.97
C LEU A 91 16.39 -11.82 3.63
N VAL A 92 17.43 -11.87 2.80
CA VAL A 92 17.34 -12.61 1.52
C VAL A 92 17.21 -14.12 1.73
N ASN A 93 17.61 -14.62 2.91
CA ASN A 93 17.48 -16.03 3.27
C ASN A 93 16.17 -16.36 4.02
N ASP A 94 15.37 -15.36 4.39
CA ASP A 94 14.10 -15.55 5.09
C ASP A 94 12.97 -15.99 4.13
N ALA A 95 12.54 -17.24 4.23
CA ALA A 95 11.44 -17.81 3.44
C ALA A 95 10.05 -17.26 3.83
N GLY A 96 9.94 -16.61 4.99
CA GLY A 96 8.73 -15.94 5.48
C GLY A 96 8.31 -14.76 4.62
N ILE A 97 9.27 -14.07 3.98
CA ILE A 97 9.05 -12.88 3.15
C ILE A 97 9.28 -13.14 1.65
N ILE A 98 9.36 -12.08 0.84
CA ILE A 98 9.75 -12.14 -0.57
C ILE A 98 11.26 -11.95 -0.68
N ARG A 99 11.98 -13.05 -0.99
CA ARG A 99 13.44 -13.13 -1.10
C ARG A 99 13.98 -12.45 -2.37
N HIS A 100 13.78 -11.13 -2.47
CA HIS A 100 14.23 -10.32 -3.58
C HIS A 100 15.13 -9.19 -3.07
N ARG A 101 16.45 -9.37 -3.23
CA ARG A 101 17.49 -8.46 -2.71
C ARG A 101 17.21 -6.98 -3.04
N GLY A 102 16.83 -6.68 -4.29
CA GLY A 102 16.55 -5.29 -4.70
C GLY A 102 15.33 -4.66 -4.00
N LYS A 103 14.35 -5.46 -3.58
CA LYS A 103 13.15 -4.96 -2.88
C LYS A 103 13.44 -4.78 -1.38
N ILE A 104 14.23 -5.68 -0.81
CA ILE A 104 14.74 -5.58 0.56
C ILE A 104 15.59 -4.31 0.72
N THR A 105 16.59 -4.11 -0.12
CA THR A 105 17.44 -2.92 -0.06
C THR A 105 16.67 -1.63 -0.38
N ALA A 106 15.61 -1.71 -1.19
CA ALA A 106 14.70 -0.60 -1.40
C ALA A 106 13.92 -0.22 -0.14
N ALA A 107 13.37 -1.18 0.60
CA ALA A 107 12.68 -0.90 1.86
C ALA A 107 13.61 -0.25 2.90
N ILE A 108 14.86 -0.71 3.00
CA ILE A 108 15.90 -0.11 3.87
C ILE A 108 16.20 1.34 3.44
N ASN A 109 16.45 1.57 2.14
CA ASN A 109 16.64 2.93 1.61
C ASN A 109 15.42 3.83 1.87
N ASN A 110 14.21 3.30 1.66
CA ASN A 110 12.97 4.03 1.84
C ASN A 110 12.75 4.43 3.30
N ALA A 111 13.26 3.67 4.26
CA ALA A 111 13.21 4.03 5.68
C ALA A 111 14.00 5.33 5.95
N SER A 112 15.19 5.48 5.37
CA SER A 112 15.95 6.74 5.47
C SER A 112 15.22 7.89 4.78
N ARG A 113 14.62 7.64 3.60
CA ARG A 113 13.84 8.67 2.88
C ARG A 113 12.56 9.05 3.62
N ALA A 114 11.96 8.13 4.38
CA ALA A 114 10.82 8.40 5.23
C ALA A 114 11.18 9.39 6.34
N LEU A 115 12.31 9.19 7.02
CA LEU A 115 12.80 10.10 8.06
C LEU A 115 13.06 11.51 7.50
N GLU A 116 13.71 11.62 6.34
CA GLU A 116 13.93 12.90 5.65
C GLU A 116 12.60 13.58 5.26
N THR A 117 11.63 12.80 4.82
CA THR A 117 10.29 13.31 4.48
C THR A 117 9.56 13.80 5.74
N ILE A 118 9.67 13.09 6.87
CA ILE A 118 9.12 13.53 8.15
C ILE A 118 9.79 14.82 8.63
N GLU A 119 11.11 14.95 8.45
CA GLU A 119 11.84 16.18 8.79
C GLU A 119 11.35 17.39 7.97
N GLU A 120 11.09 17.21 6.67
CA GLU A 120 10.65 18.29 5.78
C GLU A 120 9.17 18.65 5.94
N PHE A 121 8.29 17.66 6.09
CA PHE A 121 6.82 17.85 6.10
C PHE A 121 6.18 17.74 7.48
N GLY A 122 6.96 17.42 8.51
CA GLY A 122 6.51 17.16 9.87
C GLY A 122 5.94 15.75 10.10
N SER A 123 5.41 15.08 9.05
CA SER A 123 4.94 13.69 9.09
C SER A 123 4.80 13.11 7.69
N LEU A 124 4.81 11.78 7.57
CA LEU A 124 4.42 11.10 6.32
C LEU A 124 2.96 11.33 5.98
N ALA A 125 2.08 11.41 6.99
CA ALA A 125 0.67 11.73 6.78
C ALA A 125 0.50 13.09 6.10
N ALA A 126 1.14 14.15 6.62
CA ALA A 126 1.08 15.48 6.01
C ALA A 126 1.59 15.48 4.56
N TYR A 127 2.66 14.73 4.28
CA TYR A 127 3.18 14.59 2.93
C TYR A 127 2.23 13.80 2.01
N PHE A 128 1.78 12.61 2.39
CA PHE A 128 0.95 11.78 1.51
C PHE A 128 -0.43 12.38 1.28
N TRP A 129 -1.07 12.91 2.31
CA TRP A 129 -2.40 13.53 2.19
C TRP A 129 -2.37 14.85 1.40
N SER A 130 -1.21 15.51 1.22
CA SER A 130 -1.10 16.63 0.29
C SER A 130 -1.28 16.23 -1.19
N TRP A 131 -1.33 14.92 -1.49
CA TRP A 131 -1.58 14.37 -2.83
C TRP A 131 -2.99 13.79 -2.97
N GLU A 132 -3.88 13.99 -1.99
CA GLU A 132 -5.29 13.65 -2.12
C GLU A 132 -5.88 14.35 -3.37
N PRO A 133 -6.46 13.60 -4.32
CA PRO A 133 -7.08 14.20 -5.48
C PRO A 133 -8.36 14.92 -5.08
N GLU A 134 -8.76 15.89 -5.90
CA GLU A 134 -10.10 16.46 -5.82
C GLU A 134 -11.17 15.36 -6.00
N PRO A 135 -12.33 15.47 -5.31
CA PRO A 135 -13.39 14.48 -5.43
C PRO A 135 -13.80 14.24 -6.89
N ALA A 136 -13.80 12.97 -7.31
CA ALA A 136 -14.16 12.58 -8.67
C ALA A 136 -15.65 12.86 -8.98
N ASP A 137 -15.96 13.08 -10.26
CA ASP A 137 -17.34 13.22 -10.76
C ASP A 137 -18.14 11.93 -10.44
N PRO A 138 -19.29 12.04 -9.74
CA PRO A 138 -20.09 10.89 -9.34
C PRO A 138 -20.71 10.09 -10.51
N GLY A 139 -20.69 10.60 -11.73
CA GLY A 139 -21.38 10.01 -12.88
C GLY A 139 -20.82 8.69 -13.41
N VAL A 140 -19.53 8.38 -13.19
CA VAL A 140 -18.89 7.16 -13.71
C VAL A 140 -17.89 6.61 -12.70
N TRP A 141 -18.16 5.41 -12.18
CA TRP A 141 -17.18 4.67 -11.39
C TRP A 141 -16.20 3.94 -12.30
N THR A 142 -14.91 4.15 -12.07
CA THR A 142 -13.83 3.39 -12.69
C THR A 142 -12.83 2.98 -11.60
N LEU A 143 -12.05 1.94 -11.87
CA LEU A 143 -10.96 1.51 -10.99
C LEU A 143 -9.66 1.48 -11.81
N PRO A 144 -9.05 2.65 -12.11
CA PRO A 144 -7.88 2.71 -12.97
C PRO A 144 -6.65 2.14 -12.26
N ALA A 145 -5.64 1.75 -13.04
CA ALA A 145 -4.36 1.30 -12.47
C ALA A 145 -3.45 2.45 -12.03
N THR A 146 -3.70 3.67 -12.51
CA THR A 146 -2.93 4.90 -12.26
C THR A 146 -3.79 6.13 -12.46
N THR A 147 -3.47 7.24 -11.80
CA THR A 147 -4.05 8.57 -12.05
C THR A 147 -2.95 9.62 -12.29
N GLU A 148 -3.33 10.85 -12.61
CA GLU A 148 -2.38 11.96 -12.76
C GLU A 148 -1.65 12.23 -11.43
N GLU A 149 -2.36 12.17 -10.31
CA GLU A 149 -1.84 12.35 -8.96
C GLU A 149 -0.90 11.21 -8.58
N SER A 150 -1.25 9.96 -8.91
CA SER A 150 -0.37 8.82 -8.63
C SER A 150 0.93 8.87 -9.45
N VAL A 151 0.87 9.38 -10.68
CA VAL A 151 2.05 9.64 -11.52
C VAL A 151 2.89 10.76 -10.92
N ALA A 152 2.26 11.84 -10.44
CA ALA A 152 2.94 12.97 -9.81
C ALA A 152 3.61 12.57 -8.49
N LEU A 153 2.90 11.87 -7.61
CA LEU A 153 3.41 11.31 -6.35
C LEU A 153 4.59 10.36 -6.60
N ALA A 154 4.44 9.41 -7.54
CA ALA A 154 5.54 8.50 -7.89
C ALA A 154 6.77 9.24 -8.44
N ARG A 155 6.58 10.31 -9.21
CA ARG A 155 7.68 11.15 -9.70
C ARG A 155 8.36 11.87 -8.53
N ASP A 156 7.60 12.42 -7.59
CA ASP A 156 8.15 13.14 -6.45
C ASP A 156 8.91 12.21 -5.49
N LEU A 157 8.32 11.08 -5.12
CA LEU A 157 8.98 10.04 -4.33
C LEU A 157 10.31 9.61 -4.97
N LYS A 158 10.34 9.38 -6.29
CA LYS A 158 11.59 9.05 -7.00
C LYS A 158 12.62 10.17 -6.98
N ARG A 159 12.21 11.43 -7.13
CA ARG A 159 13.11 12.59 -6.98
C ARG A 159 13.71 12.65 -5.57
N ARG A 160 12.91 12.30 -4.57
CA ARG A 160 13.30 12.15 -3.16
C ARG A 160 14.07 10.85 -2.88
N GLY A 161 14.45 10.08 -3.90
CA GLY A 161 15.29 8.89 -3.76
C GLY A 161 14.57 7.63 -3.25
N TRP A 162 13.24 7.64 -3.13
CA TRP A 162 12.47 6.42 -2.85
C TRP A 162 12.56 5.44 -4.03
N ARG A 163 12.51 4.14 -3.72
CA ARG A 163 12.65 3.05 -4.68
C ARG A 163 11.43 2.13 -4.67
N PHE A 164 11.17 1.48 -5.81
CA PHE A 164 10.00 0.61 -6.02
C PHE A 164 8.63 1.30 -5.85
N VAL A 165 8.57 2.60 -6.16
CA VAL A 165 7.40 3.46 -6.03
C VAL A 165 6.93 3.94 -7.41
N GLY A 166 6.52 3.00 -8.28
CA GLY A 166 5.96 3.34 -9.60
C GLY A 166 4.55 3.94 -9.50
N PRO A 167 4.02 4.58 -10.56
CA PRO A 167 2.67 5.16 -10.54
C PRO A 167 1.55 4.18 -10.14
N THR A 168 1.64 2.91 -10.54
CA THR A 168 0.69 1.87 -10.13
C THR A 168 0.81 1.55 -8.65
N THR A 169 2.05 1.46 -8.14
CA THR A 169 2.32 1.25 -6.71
C THR A 169 1.81 2.43 -5.88
N ALA A 170 2.04 3.66 -6.34
CA ALA A 170 1.55 4.87 -5.69
C ALA A 170 0.02 4.89 -5.66
N TYR A 171 -0.66 4.52 -6.76
CA TYR A 171 -2.12 4.51 -6.76
C TYR A 171 -2.70 3.41 -5.86
N ALA A 172 -2.13 2.21 -5.88
CA ALA A 172 -2.52 1.14 -4.96
C ALA A 172 -2.35 1.56 -3.48
N PHE A 173 -1.28 2.29 -3.17
CA PHE A 173 -1.09 2.91 -1.85
C PHE A 173 -2.18 3.93 -1.53
N MET A 174 -2.47 4.87 -2.44
CA MET A 174 -3.51 5.89 -2.25
C MET A 174 -4.87 5.27 -1.95
N GLN A 175 -5.25 4.26 -2.75
CA GLN A 175 -6.47 3.49 -2.55
C GLN A 175 -6.49 2.79 -1.20
N ALA A 176 -5.40 2.09 -0.86
CA ALA A 176 -5.40 1.27 0.34
C ALA A 176 -5.34 2.08 1.63
N MET A 177 -4.75 3.28 1.61
CA MET A 177 -4.65 4.19 2.77
C MET A 177 -5.76 5.25 2.82
N GLY A 178 -6.74 5.16 1.92
CA GLY A 178 -7.93 5.99 1.94
C GLY A 178 -7.74 7.43 1.46
N LEU A 179 -6.65 7.73 0.74
CA LEU A 179 -6.52 9.00 0.02
C LEU A 179 -7.54 9.06 -1.13
N VAL A 180 -8.00 7.91 -1.60
CA VAL A 180 -9.17 7.80 -2.49
C VAL A 180 -10.08 6.69 -1.99
N ASN A 181 -11.39 6.91 -2.08
CA ASN A 181 -12.39 5.89 -1.80
C ASN A 181 -12.90 5.27 -3.11
N ASP A 182 -12.15 4.29 -3.59
CA ASP A 182 -12.42 3.60 -4.84
C ASP A 182 -13.35 2.38 -4.70
N HIS A 183 -13.98 2.20 -3.53
CA HIS A 183 -15.01 1.18 -3.37
C HIS A 183 -16.12 1.40 -4.40
N HIS A 184 -16.63 0.32 -5.00
CA HIS A 184 -17.73 0.40 -5.95
C HIS A 184 -18.96 1.10 -5.33
N PRO A 185 -19.78 1.88 -6.08
CA PRO A 185 -20.95 2.58 -5.54
C PRO A 185 -21.92 1.73 -4.72
N GLN A 186 -22.00 0.44 -5.07
CA GLN A 186 -22.86 -0.55 -4.41
C GLN A 186 -22.15 -1.37 -3.32
N CYS A 187 -20.85 -1.15 -3.09
CA CYS A 187 -20.10 -1.82 -2.04
C CYS A 187 -20.61 -1.36 -0.67
N HIS A 188 -20.88 -2.30 0.23
CA HIS A 188 -21.45 -2.02 1.55
C HIS A 188 -20.57 -1.11 2.41
N ILE A 189 -19.26 -1.10 2.19
CA ILE A 189 -18.28 -0.28 2.92
C ILE A 189 -18.17 1.15 2.37
N ARG A 190 -18.60 1.42 1.13
CA ARG A 190 -18.31 2.71 0.48
C ARG A 190 -18.79 3.91 1.30
N SER A 191 -19.91 3.76 1.99
CA SER A 191 -20.57 4.81 2.76
C SER A 191 -20.21 4.83 4.25
N GLU A 192 -19.35 3.93 4.72
CA GLU A 192 -18.86 3.90 6.11
C GLU A 192 -17.62 4.77 6.30
#